data_AF-A0A7C7J1C0-F1
#
_entry.id   AF-A0A7C7J1C0-F1
#
_cell.length_a   1.000
_cell.length_b   1.000
_cell.length_c   1.000
_cell.angle_alpha   90.00
_cell.angle_beta   90.00
_cell.angle_gamma   90.00
#
_symmetry.space_group_name_H-M   'P 1'
#
loop_
_entity.id
_entity.type
_entity.pdbx_description
1 polymer ?
#
loop_
_entity_poly.entity_id
_entity_poly.type
_entity_poly.pdbx_seq_one_letter_code
_entity_poly.pdbx_strand_id
1 'polypeptide(L)' 'QYLQPTKNHLSVDRYVADNEFLDYKEAGLEIGFKVVESGPLVRSSYHADDQINRLNLDG' A
#
# COMPACT_ATOMS: atom_id res chain seq x y z
N GLN A 1 0.56 6.51 0.62
CA GLN A 1 0.69 7.98 0.74
C GLN A 1 1.86 8.32 1.65
N TYR A 2 2.73 9.24 1.24
CA TYR A 2 3.77 9.78 2.11
C TYR A 2 3.19 10.90 2.98
N LEU A 3 3.41 10.80 4.29
CA LEU A 3 3.12 11.87 5.24
C LEU A 3 4.45 12.33 5.81
N GLN A 4 4.78 13.60 5.58
CA GLN A 4 6.00 14.20 6.08
C GLN A 4 5.97 14.21 7.63
N PRO A 5 6.93 13.55 8.31
CA PRO A 5 6.93 13.50 9.77
C PRO A 5 7.24 14.85 10.43
N THR A 6 8.18 15.60 9.86
CA THR A 6 8.57 16.94 10.30
C THR A 6 9.01 17.80 9.11
N LYS A 7 9.00 19.13 9.26
CA LYS A 7 9.38 20.08 8.19
C LYS A 7 10.81 19.92 7.64
N ASN A 8 11.67 19.18 8.34
CA ASN A 8 13.05 18.91 7.92
C ASN A 8 13.18 17.64 7.06
N HIS A 9 12.11 16.85 6.92
CA HIS A 9 12.06 15.72 6.00
C HIS A 9 11.67 16.20 4.60
N LEU A 10 11.80 15.32 3.60
CA LEU A 10 11.31 15.59 2.24
C LEU A 10 9.88 16.12 2.29
N SER A 11 9.61 17.17 1.52
CA SER A 11 8.27 17.71 1.38
C SER A 11 7.38 16.71 0.65
N VAL A 12 6.09 16.70 1.00
CA VAL A 12 5.09 15.96 0.22
C VAL A 12 4.98 16.63 -1.16
N ASP A 13 5.43 15.93 -2.20
CA ASP A 13 5.32 16.42 -3.57
C ASP A 13 3.87 16.33 -4.09
N ARG A 14 3.16 15.27 -3.68
CA ARG A 14 1.78 15.01 -4.10
C ARG A 14 0.97 14.22 -3.06
N TYR A 15 -0.30 14.58 -2.95
CA TYR A 15 -1.33 13.73 -2.34
C TYR A 15 -2.01 12.92 -3.44
N VAL A 16 -1.91 11.60 -3.34
CA VAL A 16 -2.49 10.66 -4.30
C VAL A 16 -4.00 10.66 -4.12
N ALA A 17 -4.74 10.73 -5.23
CA ALA A 17 -6.19 10.69 -5.20
C ALA A 17 -6.69 9.25 -4.98
N ASP A 18 -7.89 9.10 -4.40
CA ASP A 18 -8.45 7.79 -4.05
C ASP A 18 -8.58 6.84 -5.26
N ASN A 19 -8.88 7.38 -6.44
CA ASN A 19 -8.98 6.60 -7.68
C ASN A 19 -7.62 6.05 -8.14
N GLU A 20 -6.52 6.79 -7.97
CA GLU A 20 -5.20 6.32 -8.38
C GLU A 20 -4.73 5.12 -7.54
N PHE A 21 -5.20 5.01 -6.29
CA PHE A 21 -4.93 3.82 -5.50
C PHE A 21 -5.58 2.56 -6.10
N LEU A 22 -6.73 2.69 -6.77
CA LEU A 22 -7.37 1.59 -7.49
C LEU A 22 -6.53 1.20 -8.72
N ASP A 23 -6.07 2.19 -9.48
CA ASP A 23 -5.21 1.95 -10.65
C ASP A 23 -3.92 1.20 -10.27
N TYR A 24 -3.30 1.56 -9.14
CA TYR A 24 -2.11 0.83 -8.64
C TYR A 24 -2.43 -0.60 -8.20
N LYS A 25 -3.63 -0.84 -7.66
CA LYS A 25 -4.06 -2.18 -7.28
C LYS A 25 -4.22 -3.06 -8.51
N GLU A 26 -4.90 -2.56 -9.53
CA GLU A 26 -5.11 -3.27 -10.80
C GLU A 26 -3.77 -3.55 -11.49
N ALA A 27 -2.91 -2.54 -11.63
CA ALA A 27 -1.58 -2.70 -12.21
C ALA A 27 -0.73 -3.74 -11.47
N GLY A 28 -0.79 -3.76 -10.13
CA GLY A 28 -0.08 -4.75 -9.32
C GLY A 28 -0.59 -6.18 -9.53
N LEU A 29 -1.90 -6.36 -9.70
CA LEU A 29 -2.49 -7.67 -10.01
C LEU A 29 -2.11 -8.13 -11.42
N GLU A 30 -2.11 -7.22 -12.40
CA GLU A 30 -1.74 -7.52 -13.79
C GLU A 30 -0.28 -7.99 -13.94
N ILE A 31 0.64 -7.43 -13.16
CA ILE A 31 2.06 -7.86 -13.16
C ILE A 31 2.33 -9.14 -12.36
N GLY A 32 1.29 -9.77 -11.80
CA GLY A 32 1.35 -11.10 -11.20
C GLY A 32 1.52 -11.15 -9.68
N PHE A 33 1.34 -10.03 -8.97
CA PHE A 33 1.23 -10.10 -7.51
C PHE A 33 -0.06 -10.78 -7.09
N LYS A 34 0.01 -11.72 -6.14
CA LYS A 34 -1.16 -12.44 -5.62
C LYS A 34 -2.05 -11.58 -4.72
N VAL A 35 -1.46 -10.58 -4.07
CA VAL A 35 -2.14 -9.66 -3.15
C VAL A 35 -1.54 -8.28 -3.34
N VAL A 36 -2.39 -7.27 -3.52
CA VAL A 36 -2.00 -5.87 -3.63
C VAL A 36 -2.93 -5.04 -2.76
N GLU A 37 -2.35 -4.38 -1.75
CA GLU A 37 -3.04 -3.43 -0.88
C GLU A 37 -2.57 -2.02 -1.22
N SER A 38 -3.50 -1.19 -1.70
CA SER A 38 -3.21 0.17 -2.17
C SER A 38 -4.27 1.12 -1.61
N GLY A 39 -3.81 2.12 -0.84
CA GLY A 39 -4.67 3.11 -0.20
C GLY A 39 -3.89 4.13 0.62
N PRO A 40 -4.49 5.27 0.99
CA PRO A 40 -3.80 6.38 1.66
C PRO A 40 -3.27 6.01 3.06
N LEU A 41 -3.96 5.12 3.76
CA LEU A 41 -3.61 4.69 5.12
C LEU A 41 -2.89 3.33 5.17
N VAL A 42 -2.60 2.71 4.02
CA VAL A 42 -1.79 1.49 3.98
C VAL A 42 -0.40 1.80 4.53
N ARG A 43 0.10 0.95 5.43
CA ARG A 43 1.43 1.01 6.03
C ARG A 43 2.03 -0.38 5.98
N SER A 44 3.34 -0.47 5.76
CA SER A 44 4.08 -1.74 5.68
C SER A 44 4.00 -2.60 6.95
N SER A 45 3.71 -2.00 8.11
CA SER A 45 3.55 -2.68 9.40
C SER A 45 2.10 -2.77 9.90
N TYR A 46 1.14 -2.18 9.20
CA TYR A 46 -0.28 -2.28 9.57
C TYR A 46 -0.81 -3.56 8.92
N HIS A 47 -1.13 -4.59 9.74
CA HIS A 47 -1.57 -5.94 9.35
C HIS A 47 -0.47 -6.92 8.86
N ALA A 48 0.79 -6.76 9.25
CA ALA A 48 1.83 -7.76 8.94
C ALA A 48 1.48 -9.17 9.46
N ASP A 49 0.88 -9.28 10.64
CA ASP A 49 0.45 -10.56 11.22
C ASP A 49 -0.73 -11.20 10.46
N ASP A 50 -1.70 -10.39 10.00
CA ASP A 50 -2.86 -10.87 9.23
C ASP A 50 -2.48 -11.30 7.80
N GLN A 51 -1.47 -10.66 7.20
CA GLN A 51 -0.92 -11.03 5.89
C GLN A 51 -0.23 -12.40 5.94
N ILE A 52 0.50 -12.72 7.02
CA ILE A 52 1.12 -14.03 7.24
C ILE A 52 0.05 -15.12 7.37
N ASN A 53 -1.05 -14.86 8.11
CA ASN A 53 -2.13 -15.83 8.27
C ASN A 53 -2.86 -16.15 6.95
N ARG A 54 -3.08 -15.16 6.07
CA ARG A 54 -3.65 -15.41 4.74
C ARG A 54 -2.74 -16.23 3.84
N LEU A 55 -1.42 -16.03 3.91
CA LEU A 55 -0.44 -16.80 3.14
C LEU A 55 -0.31 -18.26 3.62
N ASN A 56 -0.56 -18.53 4.90
CA ASN A 56 -0.44 -19.87 5.48
C ASN A 56 -1.70 -20.75 5.31
N LEU A 57 -2.82 -20.21 4.83
CA LEU A 57 -4.06 -20.97 4.60
C LEU A 57 -4.12 -21.60 3.19
N ASP A 58 -3.17 -21.26 2.32
CA ASP A 58 -3.02 -21.81 0.97
C ASP A 58 -1.92 -22.89 0.87
N GLY A 59 -1.40 -23.37 2.02
CA GLY A 59 -0.29 -24.33 2.13
C GLY A 59 -0.72 -25.72 2.59
#